data_AF-X0UAQ5-F1
#
_entry.id   AF-X0UAQ5-F1
#
_cell.length_a   1.000
_cell.length_b   1.000
_cell.length_c   1.000
_cell.angle_alpha   90.00
_cell.angle_beta   90.00
_cell.angle_gamma   90.00
#
_symmetry.space_group_name_H-M   'P 1'
#
loop_
_entity.id
_entity.type
_entity.pdbx_description
1 polymer ?
#
loop_
_entity_poly.entity_id
_entity_poly.type
_entity_poly.pdbx_seq_one_letter_code
_entity_poly.pdbx_strand_id
1 'polypeptide(L)'
;LYFQPRNAMLYRVLHEKSTNDIVILAVQPDILKSQDIFISTGNAAHSASNILTASEGRKIISQIKKDTDKEYWTEEDGSKRKMMAECLVPNMIPTELIQAIYVANHDDADKVKMMLQQPNISVIPEPRMFFEPFRKIDLTAYLSVIDGDMFFSRMHTLTVSVNCVGIMGKGLASRAKYQFPDVYVFYQDLCRKYKLQLGKPYIYKRESSFDYQLADEPSTLSNANFETWFLLFPTKQHWR
;
A
#
# COMPACT_ATOMS: atom_id res chain seq x y z
N LEU A 1 -2.51 -13.55 11.50
CA LEU A 1 -2.48 -12.18 12.09
C LEU A 1 -1.31 -11.42 11.51
N TYR A 2 -1.53 -10.48 10.59
CA TYR A 2 -0.43 -9.72 10.00
C TYR A 2 0.24 -8.80 11.01
N PHE A 3 1.58 -8.72 10.96
CA PHE A 3 2.32 -7.72 11.74
C PHE A 3 2.13 -6.30 11.19
N GLN A 4 1.87 -6.19 9.89
CA GLN A 4 1.48 -4.96 9.21
C GLN A 4 0.24 -5.27 8.36
N PRO A 5 -0.97 -4.85 8.75
CA PRO A 5 -2.19 -5.14 7.98
C PRO A 5 -2.23 -4.41 6.64
N ARG A 6 -1.60 -3.23 6.52
CA ARG A 6 -1.50 -2.48 5.26
C ARG A 6 -0.41 -3.08 4.36
N ASN A 7 -0.72 -4.20 3.73
CA ASN A 7 0.21 -4.99 2.91
C ASN A 7 -0.42 -5.45 1.58
N ALA A 8 0.31 -6.27 0.82
CA ALA A 8 -0.11 -6.74 -0.50
C ALA A 8 -1.38 -7.61 -0.48
N MET A 9 -1.62 -8.36 0.60
CA MET A 9 -2.84 -9.16 0.76
C MET A 9 -4.04 -8.24 0.94
N LEU A 10 -3.97 -7.27 1.87
CA LEU A 10 -5.08 -6.33 2.07
C LEU A 10 -5.38 -5.55 0.79
N TYR A 11 -4.35 -5.14 0.04
CA TYR A 11 -4.53 -4.48 -1.25
C TYR A 11 -5.36 -5.33 -2.23
N ARG A 12 -5.06 -6.63 -2.34
CA ARG A 12 -5.85 -7.59 -3.14
C ARG A 12 -7.30 -7.65 -2.67
N VAL A 13 -7.52 -7.84 -1.36
CA VAL A 13 -8.87 -7.97 -0.80
C VAL A 13 -9.72 -6.72 -1.04
N LEU A 14 -9.13 -5.53 -1.04
CA LEU A 14 -9.80 -4.26 -1.33
C LEU A 14 -10.15 -4.04 -2.82
N HIS A 15 -9.69 -4.93 -3.71
CA HIS A 15 -10.12 -4.99 -5.10
C HIS A 15 -11.21 -6.03 -5.34
N GLU A 16 -11.26 -7.05 -4.47
CA GLU A 16 -12.27 -8.12 -4.49
C GLU A 16 -13.55 -7.76 -3.74
N LYS A 17 -13.44 -6.94 -2.69
CA LYS A 17 -14.54 -6.55 -1.81
C LYS A 17 -14.61 -5.03 -1.64
N SER A 18 -15.78 -4.54 -1.25
CA SER A 18 -15.91 -3.13 -0.87
C SER A 18 -15.08 -2.84 0.38
N THR A 19 -14.48 -1.66 0.45
CA THR A 19 -13.83 -1.14 1.66
C THR A 19 -14.78 -1.14 2.86
N ASN A 20 -16.07 -0.91 2.62
CA ASN A 20 -17.11 -0.88 3.65
C ASN A 20 -17.45 -2.27 4.23
N ASP A 21 -16.98 -3.35 3.60
CA ASP A 21 -17.18 -4.73 4.04
C ASP A 21 -15.99 -5.29 4.84
N ILE A 22 -14.98 -4.46 5.11
CA ILE A 22 -13.72 -4.87 5.72
C ILE A 22 -13.45 -4.05 6.97
N VAL A 23 -13.08 -4.74 8.05
CA VAL A 23 -12.55 -4.12 9.27
C VAL A 23 -11.18 -4.72 9.60
N ILE A 24 -10.34 -3.95 10.28
CA ILE A 24 -9.04 -4.43 10.76
C ILE A 24 -9.09 -4.50 12.28
N LEU A 25 -8.88 -5.69 12.85
CA LEU A 25 -8.82 -5.89 14.29
C LEU A 25 -7.40 -5.65 14.81
N ALA A 26 -7.25 -4.73 15.75
CA ALA A 26 -6.00 -4.50 16.46
C ALA A 26 -5.90 -5.49 17.62
N VAL A 27 -4.91 -6.38 17.58
CA VAL A 27 -4.70 -7.39 18.63
C VAL A 27 -3.50 -7.02 19.48
N GLN A 28 -3.64 -7.14 20.80
CA GLN A 28 -2.58 -6.84 21.76
C GLN A 28 -1.36 -7.74 21.52
N PRO A 29 -0.12 -7.20 21.69
CA PRO A 29 1.11 -7.98 21.53
C PRO A 29 1.21 -9.20 22.45
N ASP A 30 0.42 -9.26 23.52
CA ASP A 30 0.37 -10.38 24.46
C ASP A 30 -0.01 -11.71 23.79
N ILE A 31 -0.68 -11.68 22.64
CA ILE A 31 -0.92 -12.89 21.82
C ILE A 31 0.39 -13.61 21.49
N LEU A 32 1.51 -12.89 21.35
CA LEU A 32 2.83 -13.45 21.05
C LEU A 32 3.43 -14.24 22.21
N LYS A 33 2.88 -14.14 23.43
CA LYS A 33 3.30 -14.91 24.60
C LYS A 33 2.78 -16.35 24.58
N SER A 34 1.76 -16.65 23.78
CA SER A 34 1.24 -18.01 23.67
C SER A 34 2.27 -18.94 23.02
N GLN A 35 2.36 -20.20 23.47
CA GLN A 35 3.37 -21.15 23.00
C GLN A 35 2.94 -21.95 21.77
N ASP A 36 1.64 -21.98 21.47
CA ASP A 36 1.02 -22.73 20.38
C ASP A 36 0.94 -21.95 19.05
N ILE A 37 1.47 -20.72 19.02
CA ILE A 37 1.53 -19.90 17.80
C ILE A 37 2.72 -20.29 16.94
N PHE A 38 2.60 -19.96 15.66
CA PHE A 38 3.72 -19.92 14.73
C PHE A 38 3.91 -18.51 14.19
N ILE A 39 5.13 -18.17 13.79
CA ILE A 39 5.45 -16.87 13.20
C ILE A 39 6.06 -17.12 11.82
N SER A 40 5.42 -16.58 10.79
CA SER A 40 5.94 -16.60 9.43
C SER A 40 6.79 -15.36 9.15
N THR A 41 7.93 -15.52 8.47
CA THR A 41 8.80 -14.40 8.06
C THR A 41 8.30 -13.62 6.84
N GLY A 42 7.16 -14.00 6.29
CA GLY A 42 6.47 -13.37 5.16
C GLY A 42 5.10 -14.01 4.94
N ASN A 43 4.54 -13.91 3.73
CA ASN A 43 3.34 -14.69 3.37
C ASN A 43 3.58 -16.18 3.67
N ALA A 44 2.77 -16.79 4.54
CA ALA A 44 2.96 -18.17 4.99
C ALA A 44 2.74 -19.22 3.89
N ALA A 45 2.00 -18.88 2.83
CA ALA A 45 1.81 -19.76 1.67
C ALA A 45 3.01 -19.75 0.70
N HIS A 46 3.95 -18.80 0.86
CA HIS A 46 5.09 -18.66 -0.03
C HIS A 46 6.28 -19.51 0.42
N SER A 47 6.86 -20.30 -0.48
CA SER A 47 7.94 -21.27 -0.19
C SER A 47 9.20 -20.66 0.45
N ALA A 48 9.56 -19.44 0.08
CA ALA A 48 10.69 -18.70 0.68
C ALA A 48 10.41 -18.13 2.10
N SER A 49 9.21 -18.32 2.65
CA SER A 49 8.87 -17.92 4.01
C SER A 49 9.15 -19.05 5.00
N ASN A 50 9.82 -18.71 6.10
CA ASN A 50 10.07 -19.65 7.18
C ASN A 50 8.93 -19.57 8.17
N ILE A 51 8.37 -20.72 8.55
CA ILE A 51 7.43 -20.85 9.65
C ILE A 51 8.21 -21.24 10.90
N LEU A 52 8.23 -20.36 11.88
CA LEU A 52 9.01 -20.49 13.10
C LEU A 52 8.12 -20.84 14.28
N THR A 53 8.66 -21.60 15.24
CA THR A 53 8.00 -21.79 16.53
C THR A 53 7.88 -20.46 17.27
N ALA A 54 6.98 -20.39 18.25
CA ALA A 54 6.84 -19.20 19.09
C ALA A 54 8.17 -18.73 19.70
N SER A 55 9.04 -19.66 20.14
CA SER A 55 10.33 -19.31 20.76
C SER A 55 11.32 -18.70 19.78
N GLU A 56 11.37 -19.21 18.54
CA GLU A 56 12.28 -18.75 17.50
C GLU A 56 11.79 -17.44 16.90
N GLY A 57 10.49 -17.35 16.61
CA GLY A 57 9.88 -16.16 16.05
C GLY A 57 10.03 -14.94 16.96
N ARG A 58 9.87 -15.11 18.28
CA ARG A 58 10.11 -14.03 19.27
C ARG A 58 11.50 -13.41 19.17
N LYS A 59 12.53 -14.20 18.84
CA LYS A 59 13.91 -13.70 18.70
C LYS A 59 14.07 -12.75 17.51
N ILE A 60 13.21 -12.86 16.50
CA ILE A 60 13.31 -12.09 15.25
C ILE A 60 12.20 -11.06 15.06
N ILE A 61 11.29 -10.87 16.03
CA ILE A 61 10.20 -9.89 15.93
C ILE A 61 10.70 -8.48 15.58
N SER A 62 11.85 -8.06 16.14
CA SER A 62 12.45 -6.77 15.82
C SER A 62 12.82 -6.66 14.33
N GLN A 63 13.33 -7.74 13.73
CA GLN A 63 13.62 -7.79 12.30
C GLN A 63 12.35 -7.79 11.46
N ILE A 64 11.33 -8.57 11.85
CA ILE A 64 10.03 -8.58 11.15
C ILE A 64 9.42 -7.18 11.16
N LYS A 65 9.45 -6.47 12.30
CA LYS A 65 8.98 -5.09 12.37
C LYS A 65 9.71 -4.18 11.39
N LYS A 66 11.04 -4.27 11.30
CA LYS A 66 11.84 -3.50 10.33
C LYS A 66 11.50 -3.86 8.88
N ASP A 67 11.30 -5.15 8.60
CA ASP A 67 11.00 -5.63 7.25
C ASP A 67 9.59 -5.26 6.78
N THR A 68 8.65 -5.11 7.73
CA THR A 68 7.24 -4.76 7.52
C THR A 68 6.93 -3.26 7.66
N ASP A 69 7.89 -2.47 8.15
CA ASP A 69 7.78 -1.00 8.26
C ASP A 69 8.16 -0.34 6.93
N LYS A 70 7.34 -0.58 5.89
CA LYS A 70 7.50 0.01 4.57
C LYS A 70 6.16 0.50 4.03
N GLU A 71 6.19 1.61 3.32
CA GLU A 71 5.01 2.10 2.59
C GLU A 71 4.80 1.37 1.26
N TYR A 72 5.88 0.83 0.69
CA TYR A 72 5.93 0.17 -0.62
C TYR A 72 6.76 -1.09 -0.60
N TRP A 73 6.51 -1.92 -1.59
CA TRP A 73 7.19 -3.18 -1.78
C TRP A 73 7.33 -3.52 -3.26
N THR A 74 8.26 -4.41 -3.54
CA THR A 74 8.47 -5.01 -4.86
C THR A 74 8.68 -6.51 -4.71
N GLU A 75 8.54 -7.24 -5.80
CA GLU A 75 8.71 -8.69 -5.82
C GLU A 75 10.19 -9.07 -5.89
N GLU A 76 10.95 -8.28 -6.65
CA GLU A 76 12.36 -8.49 -6.98
C GLU A 76 13.27 -8.47 -5.75
N ASP A 77 12.98 -7.61 -4.76
CA ASP A 77 13.75 -7.54 -3.50
C ASP A 77 13.14 -8.40 -2.37
N GLY A 78 12.03 -9.12 -2.67
CA GLY A 78 11.29 -9.95 -1.73
C GLY A 78 10.53 -9.18 -0.65
N SER A 79 10.49 -7.85 -0.69
CA SER A 79 9.75 -7.04 0.29
C SER A 79 8.25 -7.28 0.22
N LYS A 80 7.67 -7.56 -0.95
CA LYS A 80 6.25 -7.92 -1.11
C LYS A 80 5.87 -9.08 -0.19
N ARG A 81 6.65 -10.17 -0.28
CA ARG A 81 6.48 -11.35 0.58
C ARG A 81 6.66 -11.02 2.06
N LYS A 82 7.73 -10.29 2.41
CA LYS A 82 8.07 -9.97 3.81
C LYS A 82 7.04 -9.07 4.49
N MET A 83 6.45 -8.12 3.76
CA MET A 83 5.36 -7.25 4.24
C MET A 83 4.13 -8.03 4.74
N MET A 84 3.94 -9.24 4.21
CA MET A 84 2.86 -10.14 4.59
C MET A 84 3.24 -11.10 5.73
N ALA A 85 4.32 -10.82 6.47
CA ALA A 85 4.67 -11.60 7.66
C ALA A 85 3.51 -11.60 8.67
N GLU A 86 3.29 -12.75 9.28
CA GLU A 86 2.15 -12.96 10.15
C GLU A 86 2.42 -13.89 11.33
N CYS A 87 1.66 -13.70 12.40
CA CYS A 87 1.51 -14.64 13.49
C CYS A 87 0.30 -15.55 13.20
N LEU A 88 0.55 -16.84 13.11
CA LEU A 88 -0.45 -17.89 12.94
C LEU A 88 -0.92 -18.31 14.34
N VAL A 89 -2.14 -17.91 14.69
CA VAL A 89 -2.78 -18.28 15.95
C VAL A 89 -3.74 -19.43 15.67
N PRO A 90 -3.61 -20.58 16.33
CA PRO A 90 -4.51 -21.70 16.10
C PRO A 90 -5.91 -21.41 16.64
N ASN A 91 -6.93 -21.88 15.92
CA ASN A 91 -8.35 -21.88 16.30
C ASN A 91 -9.01 -20.49 16.48
N MET A 92 -8.63 -19.72 17.50
CA MET A 92 -9.31 -18.48 17.85
C MET A 92 -8.41 -17.46 18.56
N ILE A 93 -8.75 -16.19 18.41
CA ILE A 93 -8.13 -15.08 19.15
C ILE A 93 -9.04 -14.75 20.34
N PRO A 94 -8.52 -14.75 21.58
CA PRO A 94 -9.29 -14.33 22.75
C PRO A 94 -9.78 -12.89 22.61
N THR A 95 -11.05 -12.64 22.89
CA THR A 95 -11.70 -11.34 22.68
C THR A 95 -11.09 -10.22 23.52
N GLU A 96 -10.57 -10.54 24.70
CA GLU A 96 -9.88 -9.64 25.62
C GLU A 96 -8.57 -9.09 25.06
N LEU A 97 -8.00 -9.76 24.05
CA LEU A 97 -6.80 -9.28 23.35
C LEU A 97 -7.14 -8.35 22.18
N ILE A 98 -8.41 -8.15 21.84
CA ILE A 98 -8.82 -7.19 20.80
C ILE A 98 -8.86 -5.79 21.43
N GLN A 99 -7.98 -4.91 20.98
CA GLN A 99 -7.81 -3.57 21.54
C GLN A 99 -8.66 -2.52 20.83
N ALA A 100 -8.79 -2.64 19.51
CA ALA A 100 -9.50 -1.67 18.69
C ALA A 100 -9.96 -2.32 17.37
N ILE A 101 -10.91 -1.66 16.72
CA ILE A 101 -11.35 -1.98 15.36
C ILE A 101 -11.08 -0.76 14.49
N TYR A 102 -10.29 -0.91 13.45
CA TYR A 102 -10.09 0.13 12.44
C TYR A 102 -11.03 -0.09 11.26
N VAL A 103 -11.57 1.01 10.74
CA VAL A 103 -12.50 1.05 9.61
C VAL A 103 -12.08 2.13 8.62
N ALA A 104 -12.57 2.07 7.38
CA ALA A 104 -12.15 2.99 6.34
C ALA A 104 -12.70 4.43 6.52
N ASN A 105 -13.89 4.59 7.10
CA ASN A 105 -14.58 5.87 7.20
C ASN A 105 -15.47 5.96 8.47
N HIS A 106 -16.02 7.16 8.72
CA HIS A 106 -16.86 7.42 9.89
C HIS A 106 -18.21 6.69 9.85
N ASP A 107 -18.84 6.57 8.69
CA ASP A 107 -20.14 5.90 8.55
C ASP A 107 -20.03 4.41 8.95
N ASP A 108 -18.96 3.76 8.53
CA ASP A 108 -18.68 2.37 8.92
C ASP A 108 -18.31 2.25 10.39
N ALA A 109 -17.67 3.26 10.98
CA ALA A 109 -17.41 3.27 12.41
C ALA A 109 -18.73 3.24 13.20
N ASP A 110 -19.73 4.02 12.77
CA ASP A 110 -21.01 4.08 13.44
C ASP A 110 -21.81 2.79 13.25
N LYS A 111 -21.78 2.19 12.04
CA LYS A 111 -22.36 0.86 11.81
C LYS A 111 -21.75 -0.20 12.73
N VAL A 112 -20.42 -0.26 12.81
CA VAL A 112 -19.71 -1.23 13.66
C VAL A 112 -20.04 -1.00 15.13
N LYS A 113 -20.05 0.25 15.62
CA LYS A 113 -20.45 0.58 16.99
C LYS A 113 -21.87 0.11 17.32
N MET A 114 -22.81 0.22 16.37
CA MET A 114 -24.18 -0.29 16.57
C MET A 114 -24.25 -1.82 16.64
N MET A 115 -23.35 -2.53 15.96
CA MET A 115 -23.26 -4.00 16.02
C MET A 115 -22.57 -4.50 17.29
N LEU A 116 -21.64 -3.72 17.85
CA LEU A 116 -20.90 -4.09 19.05
C LEU A 116 -21.80 -4.00 20.29
N GLN A 117 -22.08 -5.15 20.88
CA GLN A 117 -22.73 -5.25 22.20
C GLN A 117 -21.75 -4.95 23.35
N GLN A 118 -20.47 -4.76 23.05
CA GLN A 118 -19.41 -4.49 24.02
C GLN A 118 -19.01 -3.00 23.99
N PRO A 119 -19.26 -2.22 25.05
CA PRO A 119 -19.02 -0.78 25.05
C PRO A 119 -17.54 -0.37 25.14
N ASN A 120 -16.62 -1.31 25.37
CA ASN A 120 -15.23 -1.00 25.72
C ASN A 120 -14.23 -1.04 24.54
N ILE A 121 -14.64 -1.48 23.34
CA ILE A 121 -13.74 -1.56 22.19
C ILE A 121 -13.84 -0.27 21.38
N SER A 122 -12.69 0.40 21.17
CA SER A 122 -12.64 1.61 20.33
C SER A 122 -12.80 1.24 18.86
N VAL A 123 -13.70 1.94 18.16
CA VAL A 123 -13.85 1.87 16.70
C VAL A 123 -13.29 3.15 16.09
N ILE A 124 -12.24 3.04 15.29
CA ILE A 124 -11.39 4.15 14.84
C ILE A 124 -11.38 4.22 13.30
N PRO A 125 -11.88 5.30 12.70
CA PRO A 125 -11.70 5.57 11.28
C PRO A 125 -10.22 5.82 10.95
N GLU A 126 -9.64 5.03 10.05
CA GLU A 126 -8.25 5.16 9.60
C GLU A 126 -8.14 4.82 8.10
N PRO A 127 -8.56 5.72 7.19
CA PRO A 127 -8.63 5.43 5.75
C PRO A 127 -7.27 5.02 5.16
N ARG A 128 -6.16 5.54 5.69
CA ARG A 128 -4.82 5.24 5.16
C ARG A 128 -4.46 3.76 5.29
N MET A 129 -4.94 3.07 6.33
CA MET A 129 -4.76 1.61 6.47
C MET A 129 -5.41 0.83 5.32
N PHE A 130 -6.45 1.40 4.71
CA PHE A 130 -7.22 0.82 3.60
C PHE A 130 -6.80 1.38 2.23
N PHE A 131 -5.62 2.02 2.14
CA PHE A 131 -5.12 2.66 0.91
C PHE A 131 -6.01 3.80 0.38
N GLU A 132 -6.93 4.30 1.21
CA GLU A 132 -7.80 5.42 0.88
C GLU A 132 -7.17 6.76 1.30
N PRO A 133 -7.52 7.88 0.62
CA PRO A 133 -7.09 9.21 1.04
C PRO A 133 -7.77 9.63 2.35
N PHE A 134 -7.14 10.55 3.09
CA PHE A 134 -7.71 11.12 4.31
C PHE A 134 -8.94 11.97 4.03
N ARG A 135 -8.92 12.70 2.91
CA ARG A 135 -9.96 13.64 2.56
C ARG A 135 -10.08 13.77 1.06
N LYS A 136 -11.33 13.86 0.59
CA LYS A 136 -11.68 14.27 -0.76
C LYS A 136 -12.67 15.42 -0.69
N ILE A 137 -12.42 16.47 -1.47
CA ILE A 137 -13.30 17.63 -1.62
C ILE A 137 -13.59 17.79 -3.10
N ASP A 138 -14.83 17.53 -3.52
CA ASP A 138 -15.27 17.80 -4.87
C ASP A 138 -15.49 19.32 -5.05
N LEU A 139 -14.75 19.92 -5.98
CA LEU A 139 -14.87 21.35 -6.33
C LEU A 139 -15.86 21.55 -7.48
N THR A 140 -15.86 20.61 -8.43
CA THR A 140 -16.80 20.56 -9.57
C THR A 140 -17.11 19.09 -9.90
N ALA A 141 -17.95 18.84 -10.92
CA ALA A 141 -18.22 17.49 -11.42
C ALA A 141 -16.97 16.74 -11.96
N TYR A 142 -15.87 17.47 -12.22
CA TYR A 142 -14.67 16.91 -12.85
C TYR A 142 -13.37 17.25 -12.10
N LEU A 143 -13.46 17.95 -10.96
CA LEU A 143 -12.30 18.39 -10.21
C LEU A 143 -12.52 18.15 -8.72
N SER A 144 -11.59 17.43 -8.12
CA SER A 144 -11.55 17.18 -6.68
C SER A 144 -10.15 17.44 -6.12
N VAL A 145 -10.09 17.98 -4.91
CA VAL A 145 -8.87 18.05 -4.11
C VAL A 145 -8.82 16.83 -3.20
N ILE A 146 -7.73 16.08 -3.26
CA ILE A 146 -7.55 14.85 -2.49
C ILE A 146 -6.30 15.01 -1.62
N ASP A 147 -6.47 14.79 -0.31
CA ASP A 147 -5.36 14.66 0.64
C ASP A 147 -5.03 13.19 0.82
N GLY A 148 -3.92 12.76 0.22
CA GLY A 148 -3.50 11.37 0.20
C GLY A 148 -2.30 11.16 -0.69
N ASP A 149 -2.02 9.90 -0.98
CA ASP A 149 -0.86 9.50 -1.76
C ASP A 149 -1.24 9.16 -3.20
N MET A 150 -0.80 10.00 -4.13
CA MET A 150 -1.21 9.88 -5.54
C MET A 150 -0.76 8.58 -6.22
N PHE A 151 0.23 7.85 -5.70
CA PHE A 151 0.63 6.57 -6.30
C PHE A 151 -0.31 5.42 -5.96
N PHE A 152 -1.21 5.60 -4.98
CA PHE A 152 -2.34 4.69 -4.71
C PHE A 152 -3.64 5.16 -5.38
N SER A 153 -3.57 6.22 -6.20
CA SER A 153 -4.73 6.69 -6.96
C SER A 153 -5.14 5.64 -8.01
N ARG A 154 -6.45 5.39 -8.10
CA ARG A 154 -7.05 4.55 -9.15
C ARG A 154 -7.31 5.30 -10.47
N MET A 155 -6.67 6.44 -10.67
CA MET A 155 -6.79 7.19 -11.92
C MET A 155 -5.86 6.60 -12.99
N HIS A 156 -6.30 6.62 -14.25
CA HIS A 156 -5.57 6.04 -15.37
C HIS A 156 -4.18 6.66 -15.61
N THR A 157 -4.05 7.97 -15.40
CA THR A 157 -2.80 8.71 -15.65
C THR A 157 -2.36 9.49 -14.42
N LEU A 158 -1.12 9.23 -13.98
CA LEU A 158 -0.44 9.98 -12.93
C LEU A 158 0.43 11.08 -13.55
N THR A 159 0.23 12.32 -13.13
CA THR A 159 1.03 13.44 -13.63
C THR A 159 2.22 13.70 -12.73
N VAL A 160 3.43 13.65 -13.29
CA VAL A 160 4.68 13.92 -12.55
C VAL A 160 5.32 15.18 -13.11
N SER A 161 5.50 16.18 -12.25
CA SER A 161 6.25 17.38 -12.58
C SER A 161 7.74 17.07 -12.70
N VAL A 162 8.34 17.39 -13.84
CA VAL A 162 9.75 17.11 -14.15
C VAL A 162 10.48 18.36 -14.66
N ASN A 163 11.81 18.29 -14.75
CA ASN A 163 12.61 19.27 -15.48
C ASN A 163 12.95 18.75 -16.89
N CYS A 164 13.63 19.57 -17.70
CA CYS A 164 14.02 19.19 -19.05
C CYS A 164 15.45 18.62 -19.17
N VAL A 165 16.14 18.33 -18.06
CA VAL A 165 17.55 17.89 -18.08
C VAL A 165 17.78 16.47 -17.56
N GLY A 166 16.72 15.69 -17.37
CA GLY A 166 16.87 14.26 -17.08
C GLY A 166 17.21 13.94 -15.62
N ILE A 167 16.95 14.85 -14.67
CA ILE A 167 17.23 14.64 -13.24
C ILE A 167 15.91 14.56 -12.44
N MET A 168 15.72 13.49 -11.67
CA MET A 168 14.63 13.36 -10.69
C MET A 168 15.24 13.20 -9.29
N GLY A 169 15.58 14.33 -8.65
CA GLY A 169 16.43 14.33 -7.46
C GLY A 169 15.72 14.56 -6.11
N LYS A 170 14.52 15.15 -6.10
CA LYS A 170 13.75 15.42 -4.87
C LYS A 170 12.24 15.31 -5.11
N GLY A 171 11.49 15.22 -4.01
CA GLY A 171 10.03 15.28 -4.01
C GLY A 171 9.37 14.17 -4.83
N LEU A 172 8.22 14.49 -5.43
CA LEU A 172 7.41 13.55 -6.21
C LEU A 172 8.19 12.85 -7.32
N ALA A 173 8.98 13.61 -8.09
CA ALA A 173 9.77 13.07 -9.19
C ALA A 173 10.80 12.04 -8.68
N SER A 174 11.47 12.32 -7.56
CA SER A 174 12.42 11.35 -6.99
C SER A 174 11.73 10.06 -6.54
N ARG A 175 10.54 10.17 -5.94
CA ARG A 175 9.75 8.99 -5.53
C ARG A 175 9.33 8.18 -6.75
N ALA A 176 8.85 8.84 -7.81
CA ALA A 176 8.52 8.21 -9.09
C ALA A 176 9.73 7.48 -9.69
N LYS A 177 10.93 8.07 -9.64
CA LYS A 177 12.17 7.43 -10.12
C LYS A 177 12.47 6.10 -9.42
N TYR A 178 12.29 6.04 -8.09
CA TYR A 178 12.60 4.82 -7.33
C TYR A 178 11.52 3.76 -7.48
N GLN A 179 10.25 4.16 -7.56
CA GLN A 179 9.12 3.24 -7.69
C GLN A 179 8.91 2.75 -9.12
N PHE A 180 9.22 3.58 -10.11
CA PHE A 180 9.02 3.32 -11.53
C PHE A 180 10.30 3.59 -12.33
N PRO A 181 11.33 2.72 -12.23
CA PRO A 181 12.60 2.92 -12.92
C PRO A 181 12.45 3.01 -14.45
N ASP A 182 11.48 2.30 -15.02
CA ASP A 182 11.09 2.33 -16.43
C ASP A 182 10.66 3.74 -16.88
N VAL A 183 9.82 4.42 -16.07
CA VAL A 183 9.39 5.81 -16.32
C VAL A 183 10.61 6.74 -16.33
N TYR A 184 11.56 6.54 -15.41
CA TYR A 184 12.77 7.35 -15.34
C TYR A 184 13.68 7.17 -16.55
N VAL A 185 13.87 5.93 -17.01
CA VAL A 185 14.66 5.63 -18.22
C VAL A 185 14.05 6.30 -19.45
N PHE A 186 12.73 6.19 -19.63
CA PHE A 186 12.01 6.85 -20.71
C PHE A 186 12.16 8.39 -20.64
N TYR A 187 11.98 8.97 -19.46
CA TYR A 187 12.18 10.39 -19.21
C TYR A 187 13.60 10.86 -19.58
N GLN A 188 14.64 10.11 -19.21
CA GLN A 188 16.02 10.47 -19.54
C GLN A 188 16.27 10.44 -21.04
N ASP A 189 15.71 9.47 -21.76
CA ASP A 189 15.81 9.40 -23.22
C ASP A 189 15.16 10.60 -23.90
N LEU A 190 13.97 11.01 -23.45
CA LEU A 190 13.29 12.21 -23.95
C LEU A 190 14.13 13.48 -23.75
N CYS A 191 14.78 13.62 -22.59
CA CYS A 191 15.65 14.77 -22.31
C CYS A 191 16.89 14.77 -23.19
N ARG A 192 17.56 13.61 -23.35
CA ARG A 192 18.75 13.46 -24.21
C ARG A 192 18.45 13.78 -25.68
N LYS A 193 17.24 13.44 -26.14
CA LYS A 193 16.75 13.71 -27.50
C LYS A 193 16.16 15.12 -27.67
N TYR A 194 16.21 15.96 -26.64
CA TYR A 194 15.62 17.31 -26.62
C TYR A 194 14.12 17.35 -26.97
N LYS A 195 13.41 16.22 -26.75
CA LYS A 195 11.98 16.08 -27.03
C LYS A 195 11.13 16.72 -25.94
N LEU A 196 11.54 16.57 -24.68
CA LEU A 196 10.84 17.13 -23.54
C LEU A 196 11.18 18.63 -23.37
N GLN A 197 10.18 19.50 -23.56
CA GLN A 197 10.33 20.96 -23.51
C GLN A 197 9.16 21.57 -22.74
N LEU A 198 9.34 22.75 -22.15
CA LEU A 198 8.25 23.46 -21.48
C LEU A 198 7.02 23.60 -22.39
N GLY A 199 5.84 23.38 -21.82
CA GLY A 199 4.57 23.40 -22.56
C GLY A 199 4.33 22.18 -23.46
N LYS A 200 5.27 21.23 -23.54
CA LYS A 200 5.16 19.99 -24.33
C LYS A 200 5.30 18.77 -23.42
N PRO A 201 4.22 18.37 -22.71
CA PRO A 201 4.27 17.17 -21.88
C PRO A 201 4.33 15.91 -22.75
N TYR A 202 4.87 14.84 -22.17
CA TYR A 202 4.94 13.53 -22.82
C TYR A 202 4.22 12.49 -21.97
N ILE A 203 3.49 11.60 -22.65
CA ILE A 203 2.83 10.48 -21.99
C ILE A 203 3.67 9.22 -22.17
N TYR A 204 3.90 8.53 -21.06
CA TYR A 204 4.50 7.20 -21.04
C TYR A 204 3.42 6.19 -20.66
N LYS A 205 3.19 5.23 -21.56
CA LYS A 205 2.25 4.13 -21.35
C LYS A 205 3.04 2.93 -20.86
N ARG A 206 2.86 2.55 -19.60
CA ARG A 206 3.53 1.39 -19.03
C ARG A 206 2.91 0.11 -19.58
N GLU A 207 3.73 -0.93 -19.69
CA GLU A 207 3.28 -2.25 -20.11
C GLU A 207 2.52 -3.00 -18.99
N SER A 208 2.81 -2.67 -17.73
CA SER A 208 2.17 -3.28 -16.57
C SER A 208 1.52 -2.24 -15.65
N SER A 209 0.36 -2.63 -15.11
CA SER A 209 -0.30 -1.87 -14.05
C SER A 209 0.50 -1.90 -12.77
N PHE A 210 0.47 -0.79 -12.02
CA PHE A 210 1.03 -0.75 -10.68
C PHE A 210 0.24 -1.60 -9.67
N ASP A 211 -1.06 -1.83 -9.92
CA ASP A 211 -1.89 -2.68 -9.07
C ASP A 211 -1.34 -4.11 -8.99
N TYR A 212 -0.72 -4.60 -10.06
CA TYR A 212 -0.10 -5.93 -10.10
C TYR A 212 1.16 -6.03 -9.23
N GLN A 213 1.82 -4.91 -8.99
CA GLN A 213 2.95 -4.84 -8.06
C GLN A 213 2.46 -4.70 -6.61
N LEU A 214 1.35 -4.01 -6.38
CA LEU A 214 0.82 -3.77 -5.04
C LEU A 214 0.07 -4.98 -4.47
N ALA A 215 -0.66 -5.72 -5.30
CA ALA A 215 -1.43 -6.88 -4.85
C ALA A 215 -0.57 -8.14 -4.68
N ASP A 216 -0.98 -8.98 -3.72
CA ASP A 216 -0.68 -10.41 -3.73
C ASP A 216 -1.52 -11.08 -4.84
N GLU A 217 -1.03 -12.16 -5.45
CA GLU A 217 -1.73 -12.92 -6.52
C GLU A 217 -2.50 -12.05 -7.53
N PRO A 218 -1.84 -11.14 -8.27
CA PRO A 218 -2.49 -10.07 -9.02
C PRO A 218 -3.41 -10.54 -10.17
N SER A 219 -3.30 -11.80 -10.60
CA SER A 219 -4.20 -12.41 -11.58
C SER A 219 -5.64 -12.55 -11.09
N THR A 220 -5.89 -12.41 -9.79
CA THR A 220 -7.22 -12.50 -9.17
C THR A 220 -7.99 -11.18 -9.15
N LEU A 221 -7.33 -10.06 -9.48
CA LEU A 221 -7.94 -8.73 -9.38
C LEU A 221 -9.03 -8.55 -10.45
N SER A 222 -10.28 -8.49 -10.01
CA SER A 222 -11.45 -8.27 -10.88
C SER A 222 -11.64 -6.81 -11.30
N ASN A 223 -11.15 -5.86 -10.49
CA ASN A 223 -11.34 -4.41 -10.67
C ASN A 223 -10.01 -3.63 -10.70
N ALA A 224 -8.92 -4.23 -11.18
CA ALA A 224 -7.63 -3.54 -11.29
C ALA A 224 -7.69 -2.44 -12.37
N ASN A 225 -6.88 -1.40 -12.20
CA ASN A 225 -6.48 -0.58 -13.33
C ASN A 225 -5.64 -1.45 -14.25
N PHE A 226 -6.05 -1.63 -15.50
CA PHE A 226 -5.27 -2.42 -16.46
C PHE A 226 -3.99 -1.72 -16.90
N GLU A 227 -3.93 -0.39 -16.73
CA GLU A 227 -2.81 0.43 -17.16
C GLU A 227 -2.54 1.55 -16.15
N THR A 228 -1.26 1.87 -15.93
CA THR A 228 -0.84 3.05 -15.16
C THR A 228 0.03 3.92 -16.05
N TRP A 229 -0.52 5.02 -16.56
CA TRP A 229 0.20 5.94 -17.44
C TRP A 229 0.85 7.07 -16.65
N PHE A 230 1.93 7.61 -17.19
CA PHE A 230 2.65 8.74 -16.60
C PHE A 230 2.66 9.92 -17.55
N LEU A 231 2.05 11.04 -17.15
CA LEU A 231 2.21 12.31 -17.83
C LEU A 231 3.42 13.05 -17.26
N LEU A 232 4.52 13.03 -18.01
CA LEU A 232 5.73 13.79 -17.69
C LEU A 232 5.49 15.25 -18.06
N PHE A 233 5.20 16.08 -17.05
CA PHE A 233 4.85 17.48 -17.22
C PHE A 233 6.06 18.38 -16.93
N PRO A 234 6.73 18.94 -17.95
CA PRO A 234 7.92 19.76 -17.77
C PRO A 234 7.54 21.12 -17.17
N THR A 235 7.97 21.34 -15.94
CA THR A 235 7.70 22.58 -15.17
C THR A 235 8.92 23.48 -15.05
N LYS A 236 10.11 22.96 -15.34
CA LYS A 236 11.38 23.67 -15.19
C LYS A 236 12.34 23.36 -16.33
N GLN A 237 13.07 24.37 -16.80
CA GLN A 237 14.12 24.15 -17.81
C GLN A 237 15.34 23.43 -17.23
N HIS A 238 15.61 23.64 -15.94
CA HIS A 238 16.74 23.05 -15.23
C HIS A 238 16.29 22.45 -13.89
N TRP A 239 17.16 21.67 -13.24
CA TRP A 239 16.85 20.96 -11.99
C TRP A 239 17.17 21.74 -10.71
N ARG A 240 17.86 22.89 -10.84
CA ARG A 240 18.20 23.78 -9.73
C ARG A 240 17.03 24.71 -9.42
#